data_AF-A0AAU9E1B5-F1
#
_entry.id   AF-A0AAU9E1B5-F1
#
_cell.length_a   1.000
_cell.length_b   1.000
_cell.length_c   1.000
_cell.angle_alpha   90.00
_cell.angle_beta   90.00
_cell.angle_gamma   90.00
#
_symmetry.space_group_name_H-M   'P 1'
#
loop_
_entity.id
_entity.type
_entity.pdbx_description
1 polymer ?
#
loop_
_entity_poly.entity_id
_entity_poly.type
_entity_poly.pdbx_seq_one_letter_code
_entity_poly.pdbx_strand_id
1 'polypeptide(L)'
;MRKIVALVLLFLFGCSNIVLKKEVKEKIPFKIKKGDYKIVLNHIKYPTKYEEKEVFFKKFDLFLKKSLLENKKDIILFDMSFFKDYEEIENSGLLPEEKILTKVASSLNEEEKKKLLELNKKKYIEKDPVQVILKNQILKLKNILEDSTFDESKIYTELDKEELINLLRNKRKILTKVIKKSKIEMVALIKNPYKKIDKIKRKYYTKDINLNVKTDLREDIKKYKYPILIENLKDSDFKLISNSEINLNNKIIILKNSKYVGYDYYKGNYIFYYGGVEKHYLYNDYNINVIYKDVTLRKLLRNSEGITFKELIGG
;
A
#
# COMPACT_ATOMS: atom_id res chain seq x y z
N MET A 1 3.53 72.30 -45.60
CA MET A 1 2.69 72.09 -44.40
C MET A 1 2.08 70.70 -44.44
N ARG A 2 2.63 69.75 -43.67
CA ARG A 2 2.03 68.45 -43.26
C ARG A 2 3.12 67.59 -42.61
N LYS A 3 3.53 68.01 -41.42
CA LYS A 3 4.16 67.19 -40.38
C LYS A 3 3.49 67.63 -39.09
N ILE A 4 3.31 66.71 -38.14
CA ILE A 4 2.72 66.93 -36.80
C ILE A 4 1.19 66.87 -36.75
N VAL A 5 0.60 65.68 -36.92
CA VAL A 5 -0.71 65.35 -36.28
C VAL A 5 -0.76 63.89 -35.80
N ALA A 6 0.06 62.98 -36.32
CA ALA A 6 -0.05 61.55 -35.98
C ALA A 6 0.55 61.12 -34.62
N LEU A 7 1.15 62.02 -33.83
CA LEU A 7 1.82 61.67 -32.55
C LEU A 7 1.03 62.06 -31.28
N VAL A 8 -0.21 62.56 -31.41
CA VAL A 8 -1.01 63.01 -30.25
C VAL A 8 -2.19 62.08 -29.94
N LEU A 9 -2.46 61.06 -30.76
CA LEU A 9 -3.58 60.13 -30.55
C LEU A 9 -3.23 58.83 -29.79
N LEU A 10 -1.98 58.66 -29.34
CA LEU A 10 -1.55 57.48 -28.57
C LEU A 10 -1.56 57.68 -27.03
N PHE A 11 -2.00 58.83 -26.53
CA PHE A 11 -2.00 59.16 -25.09
C PHE A 11 -3.36 59.04 -24.38
N LEU A 12 -4.41 58.50 -25.03
CA LEU A 12 -5.78 58.49 -24.45
C LEU A 12 -6.34 57.11 -24.07
N PHE A 13 -5.54 56.04 -24.05
CA PHE A 13 -5.99 54.76 -23.49
C PHE A 13 -5.04 54.29 -22.39
N GLY A 14 -5.39 54.71 -21.17
CA GLY A 14 -5.29 53.97 -19.91
C GLY A 14 -4.01 53.17 -19.67
N CYS A 15 -3.20 53.67 -18.72
CA CYS A 15 -2.32 52.87 -17.89
C CYS A 15 -3.11 51.73 -17.22
N SER A 16 -3.32 50.64 -17.93
CA SER A 16 -3.50 49.34 -17.30
C SER A 16 -2.10 48.87 -16.96
N ASN A 17 -1.80 48.80 -15.67
CA ASN A 17 -0.62 48.13 -15.16
C ASN A 17 -0.68 46.68 -15.66
N ILE A 18 -0.04 46.41 -16.80
CA ILE A 18 0.32 45.06 -17.21
C ILE A 18 1.37 44.63 -16.22
N VAL A 19 0.92 44.09 -15.10
CA VAL A 19 1.77 43.30 -14.22
C VAL A 19 2.07 42.05 -15.03
N LEU A 20 3.23 42.02 -15.67
CA LEU A 20 3.89 40.78 -16.07
C LEU A 20 4.06 39.97 -14.79
N LYS A 21 3.06 39.15 -14.48
CA LYS A 21 3.13 38.13 -13.46
C LYS A 21 4.24 37.22 -13.95
N LYS A 22 5.46 37.45 -13.48
CA LYS A 22 6.56 36.49 -13.62
C LYS A 22 5.95 35.18 -13.17
N GLU A 23 5.70 34.26 -14.09
CA GLU A 23 5.50 32.86 -13.74
C GLU A 23 6.71 32.52 -12.90
N VAL A 24 6.50 32.46 -11.58
CA VAL A 24 7.46 31.88 -10.68
C VAL A 24 7.53 30.46 -11.20
N LYS A 25 8.56 30.16 -12.00
CA LYS A 25 8.84 28.79 -12.41
C LYS A 25 9.15 28.07 -11.12
N GLU A 26 8.10 27.49 -10.53
CA GLU A 26 8.22 26.63 -9.39
C GLU A 26 9.28 25.59 -9.74
N LYS A 27 10.19 25.37 -8.80
CA LYS A 27 11.27 24.43 -8.98
C LYS A 27 10.66 23.08 -9.35
N ILE A 28 11.00 22.58 -10.54
CA ILE A 28 10.49 21.31 -11.05
C ILE A 28 10.72 20.23 -9.98
N PRO A 29 9.67 19.52 -9.53
CA PRO A 29 9.77 18.62 -8.39
C PRO A 29 10.35 17.25 -8.73
N PHE A 30 10.69 17.01 -10.01
CA PHE A 30 11.20 15.74 -10.51
C PHE A 30 12.73 15.71 -10.59
N LYS A 31 13.31 14.52 -10.41
CA LYS A 31 14.76 14.23 -10.49
C LYS A 31 15.18 13.54 -11.78
N ILE A 32 14.31 13.59 -12.79
CA ILE A 32 14.50 13.01 -14.11
C ILE A 32 14.74 14.08 -15.16
N LYS A 33 15.19 13.65 -16.33
CA LYS A 33 15.25 14.51 -17.52
C LYS A 33 13.85 14.71 -18.09
N LYS A 34 13.70 15.72 -18.96
CA LYS A 34 12.49 15.91 -19.77
C LYS A 34 12.28 14.69 -20.67
N GLY A 35 11.02 14.33 -20.91
CA GLY A 35 10.68 13.19 -21.77
C GLY A 35 9.40 12.46 -21.37
N ASP A 36 9.19 11.31 -22.00
CA ASP A 36 8.04 10.45 -21.81
C ASP A 36 8.33 9.31 -20.83
N TYR A 37 7.51 9.20 -19.79
CA TYR A 37 7.70 8.22 -18.72
C TYR A 37 6.41 7.46 -18.42
N LYS A 38 6.57 6.21 -17.99
CA LYS A 38 5.47 5.35 -17.58
C LYS A 38 5.71 4.87 -16.15
N ILE A 39 4.77 5.12 -15.27
CA ILE A 39 4.71 4.53 -13.92
C ILE A 39 3.83 3.29 -14.03
N VAL A 40 4.41 2.11 -13.95
CA VAL A 40 3.67 0.85 -14.10
C VAL A 40 3.28 0.31 -12.73
N LEU A 41 1.98 0.37 -12.42
CA LEU A 41 1.39 -0.23 -11.22
C LEU A 41 1.09 -1.70 -11.50
N ASN A 42 1.98 -2.58 -11.04
CA ASN A 42 1.82 -4.03 -11.16
C ASN A 42 0.89 -4.53 -10.06
N HIS A 43 -0.39 -4.70 -10.38
CA HIS A 43 -1.37 -5.21 -9.44
C HIS A 43 -1.20 -6.71 -9.23
N ILE A 44 -0.98 -7.09 -7.98
CA ILE A 44 -0.89 -8.48 -7.56
C ILE A 44 -2.04 -8.77 -6.60
N LYS A 45 -2.90 -9.70 -7.01
CA LYS A 45 -4.04 -10.14 -6.20
C LYS A 45 -3.53 -10.80 -4.92
N TYR A 46 -3.89 -10.21 -3.78
CA TYR A 46 -3.59 -10.77 -2.47
C TYR A 46 -4.71 -11.72 -2.04
N PRO A 47 -4.40 -12.96 -1.60
CA PRO A 47 -5.42 -13.93 -1.23
C PRO A 47 -6.15 -13.57 0.06
N THR A 48 -7.36 -14.11 0.21
CA THR A 48 -8.19 -13.93 1.41
C THR A 48 -8.12 -15.12 2.36
N LYS A 49 -7.98 -16.34 1.82
CA LYS A 49 -7.86 -17.57 2.62
C LYS A 49 -6.48 -17.72 3.22
N TYR A 50 -6.43 -18.19 4.45
CA TYR A 50 -5.19 -18.28 5.21
C TYR A 50 -4.13 -19.18 4.54
N GLU A 51 -4.50 -20.36 4.03
CA GLU A 51 -3.57 -21.28 3.36
C GLU A 51 -2.96 -20.64 2.10
N GLU A 52 -3.76 -19.86 1.39
CA GLU A 52 -3.29 -19.13 0.20
C GLU A 52 -2.37 -17.97 0.59
N LYS A 53 -2.61 -17.29 1.73
CA LYS A 53 -1.71 -16.27 2.29
C LYS A 53 -0.34 -16.84 2.64
N GLU A 54 -0.29 -18.03 3.25
CA GLU A 54 0.99 -18.71 3.54
C GLU A 54 1.80 -18.96 2.26
N VAL A 55 1.14 -19.53 1.24
CA VAL A 55 1.76 -19.76 -0.08
C VAL A 55 2.20 -18.45 -0.73
N PHE A 56 1.39 -17.40 -0.60
CA PHE A 56 1.71 -16.08 -1.12
C PHE A 56 2.98 -15.52 -0.47
N PHE A 57 3.08 -15.50 0.86
CA PHE A 57 4.25 -14.96 1.55
C PHE A 57 5.52 -15.74 1.25
N LYS A 58 5.43 -17.07 1.09
CA LYS A 58 6.59 -17.88 0.65
C LYS A 58 7.06 -17.48 -0.76
N LYS A 59 6.12 -17.32 -1.70
CA LYS A 59 6.43 -16.86 -3.07
C LYS A 59 6.94 -15.42 -3.08
N PHE A 60 6.40 -14.56 -2.20
CA PHE A 60 6.79 -13.17 -2.09
C PHE A 60 8.20 -13.03 -1.50
N ASP A 61 8.55 -13.80 -0.47
CA ASP A 61 9.91 -13.87 0.05
C ASP A 61 10.92 -14.26 -1.04
N LEU A 62 10.62 -15.31 -1.80
CA LEU A 62 11.45 -15.73 -2.92
C LEU A 62 11.56 -14.64 -3.99
N PHE A 63 10.45 -13.99 -4.32
CA PHE A 63 10.41 -12.85 -5.25
C PHE A 63 11.37 -11.75 -4.78
N LEU A 64 11.24 -11.29 -3.55
CA LEU A 64 12.03 -10.19 -3.01
C LEU A 64 13.52 -10.51 -2.95
N LYS A 65 13.88 -11.73 -2.54
CA LYS A 65 15.27 -12.19 -2.51
C LYS A 65 15.90 -12.17 -3.90
N LYS A 66 15.18 -12.65 -4.93
CA LYS A 66 15.64 -12.60 -6.32
C LYS A 66 15.74 -11.17 -6.84
N SER A 67 14.72 -10.35 -6.58
CA SER A 67 14.72 -8.93 -6.94
C SER A 67 15.89 -8.17 -6.31
N LEU A 68 16.29 -8.51 -5.08
CA LEU A 68 17.48 -7.94 -4.45
C LEU A 68 18.78 -8.32 -5.16
N LEU A 69 18.94 -9.60 -5.50
CA LEU A 69 20.12 -10.10 -6.22
C LEU A 69 20.26 -9.46 -7.61
N GLU A 70 19.14 -9.28 -8.29
CA GLU A 70 19.07 -8.68 -9.63
C GLU A 70 18.98 -7.15 -9.61
N ASN A 71 19.02 -6.53 -8.41
CA ASN A 71 18.86 -5.09 -8.21
C ASN A 71 17.59 -4.50 -8.88
N LYS A 72 16.55 -5.32 -8.97
CA LYS A 72 15.30 -5.03 -9.64
C LYS A 72 14.49 -3.99 -8.89
N LYS A 73 13.89 -3.07 -9.63
CA LYS A 73 13.01 -2.02 -9.11
C LYS A 73 11.66 -2.15 -9.80
N ASP A 74 10.60 -2.20 -9.02
CA ASP A 74 9.22 -2.24 -9.51
C ASP A 74 8.31 -1.54 -8.53
N ILE A 75 7.15 -1.10 -9.03
CA ILE A 75 6.03 -0.69 -8.20
C ILE A 75 5.00 -1.82 -8.20
N ILE A 76 4.65 -2.31 -7.02
CA ILE A 76 3.60 -3.31 -6.82
C ILE A 76 2.41 -2.66 -6.14
N LEU A 77 1.24 -2.87 -6.72
CA LEU A 77 -0.03 -2.45 -6.18
C LEU A 77 -0.69 -3.64 -5.47
N PHE A 78 -1.03 -3.46 -4.20
CA PHE A 78 -1.75 -4.46 -3.40
C PHE A 78 -3.07 -3.91 -2.87
N ASP A 79 -4.07 -4.78 -2.72
CA ASP A 79 -5.25 -4.47 -1.93
C ASP A 79 -4.88 -4.19 -0.46
N MET A 80 -5.66 -3.34 0.21
CA MET A 80 -5.45 -2.94 1.62
C MET A 80 -5.31 -4.12 2.61
N SER A 81 -5.87 -5.29 2.29
CA SER A 81 -5.73 -6.50 3.10
C SER A 81 -4.28 -6.96 3.27
N PHE A 82 -3.46 -6.85 2.22
CA PHE A 82 -2.03 -7.18 2.30
C PHE A 82 -1.33 -6.35 3.37
N PHE A 83 -1.58 -5.04 3.39
CA PHE A 83 -0.91 -4.13 4.32
C PHE A 83 -1.34 -4.35 5.76
N LYS A 84 -2.61 -4.71 6.00
CA LYS A 84 -3.07 -5.07 7.35
C LYS A 84 -2.33 -6.30 7.88
N ASP A 85 -2.21 -7.33 7.04
CA ASP A 85 -1.50 -8.56 7.40
C ASP A 85 0.00 -8.31 7.54
N TYR A 86 0.59 -7.48 6.66
CA TYR A 86 2.00 -7.08 6.75
C TYR A 86 2.30 -6.31 8.04
N GLU A 87 1.43 -5.37 8.45
CA GLU A 87 1.58 -4.64 9.71
C GLU A 87 1.45 -5.55 10.92
N GLU A 88 0.53 -6.52 10.90
CA GLU A 88 0.41 -7.52 11.97
C GLU A 88 1.69 -8.38 12.04
N ILE A 89 2.20 -8.85 10.90
CA ILE A 89 3.45 -9.59 10.80
C ILE A 89 4.64 -8.76 11.32
N GLU A 90 4.69 -7.46 10.99
CA GLU A 90 5.75 -6.57 11.44
C GLU A 90 5.73 -6.40 12.96
N ASN A 91 4.55 -6.33 13.58
CA ASN A 91 4.37 -6.09 15.01
C ASN A 91 4.50 -7.35 15.86
N SER A 92 3.86 -8.46 15.46
CA SER A 92 3.76 -9.68 16.27
C SER A 92 4.53 -10.86 15.71
N GLY A 93 5.01 -10.77 14.47
CA GLY A 93 5.59 -11.90 13.73
C GLY A 93 4.57 -12.93 13.27
N LEU A 94 3.27 -12.64 13.40
CA LEU A 94 2.17 -13.58 13.15
C LEU A 94 1.13 -13.02 12.18
N LEU A 95 0.42 -13.90 11.48
CA LEU A 95 -0.83 -13.53 10.83
C LEU A 95 -1.97 -13.45 11.85
N PRO A 96 -3.04 -12.67 11.59
CA PRO A 96 -4.19 -12.60 12.50
C PRO A 96 -4.77 -13.97 12.86
N GLU A 97 -4.85 -14.87 11.88
CA GLU A 97 -5.39 -16.23 12.01
C GLU A 97 -4.52 -17.12 12.92
N GLU A 98 -3.24 -16.79 13.08
CA GLU A 98 -2.27 -17.60 13.84
C GLU A 98 -2.18 -17.23 15.32
N LYS A 99 -2.84 -16.14 15.74
CA LYS A 99 -2.85 -15.72 17.16
C LYS A 99 -3.39 -16.80 18.09
N ILE A 100 -4.23 -17.69 17.58
CA ILE A 100 -4.73 -18.85 18.33
C ILE A 100 -3.61 -19.83 18.70
N LEU A 101 -2.54 -19.92 17.90
CA LEU A 101 -1.41 -20.81 18.15
C LEU A 101 -0.59 -20.36 19.35
N THR A 102 -0.66 -19.08 19.74
CA THR A 102 0.07 -18.55 20.90
C THR A 102 -0.68 -18.67 22.22
N LYS A 103 -1.95 -19.09 22.20
CA LYS A 103 -2.73 -19.25 23.42
C LYS A 103 -2.40 -20.57 24.09
N VAL A 104 -2.40 -20.59 25.42
CA VAL A 104 -2.23 -21.82 26.21
C VAL A 104 -3.35 -22.79 25.85
N ALA A 105 -3.03 -24.05 25.58
CA ALA A 105 -3.96 -25.04 25.05
C ALA A 105 -5.21 -25.21 25.94
N SER A 106 -5.02 -25.20 27.26
CA SER A 106 -6.10 -25.31 28.26
C SER A 106 -7.04 -24.10 28.32
N SER A 107 -6.62 -22.94 27.78
CA SER A 107 -7.41 -21.69 27.83
C SER A 107 -8.30 -21.46 26.61
N LEU A 108 -8.22 -22.30 25.58
CA LEU A 108 -9.02 -22.12 24.37
C LEU A 108 -10.50 -22.38 24.67
N ASN A 109 -11.36 -21.47 24.24
CA ASN A 109 -12.81 -21.69 24.27
C ASN A 109 -13.27 -22.57 23.09
N GLU A 110 -14.55 -22.97 23.08
CA GLU A 110 -15.09 -23.86 22.04
C GLU A 110 -15.04 -23.29 20.61
N GLU A 111 -15.20 -21.98 20.45
CA GLU A 111 -15.09 -21.31 19.15
C GLU A 111 -13.64 -21.35 18.64
N GLU A 112 -12.68 -21.12 19.54
CA GLU A 112 -11.26 -21.19 19.25
C GLU A 112 -10.83 -22.61 18.93
N LYS A 113 -11.26 -23.61 19.70
CA LYS A 113 -11.02 -25.02 19.38
C LYS A 113 -11.52 -25.36 17.97
N LYS A 114 -12.71 -24.91 17.59
CA LYS A 114 -13.24 -25.09 16.22
C LYS A 114 -12.35 -24.42 15.18
N LYS A 115 -11.96 -23.16 15.38
CA LYS A 115 -11.03 -22.44 14.48
C LYS A 115 -9.69 -23.15 14.33
N LEU A 116 -9.11 -23.65 15.42
CA LEU A 116 -7.86 -24.43 15.38
C LEU A 116 -8.02 -25.70 14.53
N LEU A 117 -9.14 -26.39 14.67
CA LEU A 117 -9.43 -27.58 13.87
C LEU A 117 -9.67 -27.26 12.40
N GLU A 118 -10.23 -26.09 12.07
CA GLU A 118 -10.36 -25.62 10.68
C GLU A 118 -9.01 -25.32 10.02
N LEU A 119 -8.03 -24.80 10.80
CA LEU A 119 -6.67 -24.56 10.33
C LEU A 119 -5.90 -25.86 10.01
N ASN A 120 -6.33 -26.98 10.57
CA ASN A 120 -5.70 -28.28 10.40
C ASN A 120 -6.50 -29.17 9.45
N LYS A 121 -5.88 -29.60 8.34
CA LYS A 121 -6.49 -30.56 7.41
C LYS A 121 -6.70 -31.95 8.01
N LYS A 122 -5.89 -32.32 9.02
CA LYS A 122 -5.98 -33.59 9.75
C LYS A 122 -6.24 -33.30 11.22
N LYS A 123 -7.23 -33.97 11.80
CA LYS A 123 -7.59 -33.83 13.21
C LYS A 123 -6.87 -34.91 14.01
N TYR A 124 -6.20 -34.49 15.07
CA TYR A 124 -5.73 -35.41 16.09
C TYR A 124 -6.82 -35.60 17.15
N ILE A 125 -7.08 -36.84 17.55
CA ILE A 125 -8.13 -37.21 18.51
C ILE A 125 -7.50 -38.14 19.54
N GLU A 126 -7.47 -37.71 20.79
CA GLU A 126 -6.92 -38.41 21.95
C GLU A 126 -7.85 -38.22 23.16
N LYS A 127 -7.63 -39.01 24.23
CA LYS A 127 -8.47 -38.95 25.44
C LYS A 127 -8.24 -37.69 26.28
N ASP A 128 -7.01 -37.16 26.30
CA ASP A 128 -6.69 -35.92 27.03
C ASP A 128 -7.03 -34.70 26.15
N PRO A 129 -8.07 -33.92 26.51
CA PRO A 129 -8.50 -32.79 25.69
C PRO A 129 -7.44 -31.70 25.55
N VAL A 130 -6.56 -31.53 26.55
CA VAL A 130 -5.53 -30.48 26.53
C VAL A 130 -4.38 -30.89 25.62
N GLN A 131 -3.90 -32.13 25.72
CA GLN A 131 -2.85 -32.65 24.83
C GLN A 131 -3.31 -32.68 23.37
N VAL A 132 -4.58 -33.00 23.09
CA VAL A 132 -5.14 -32.91 21.74
C VAL A 132 -5.00 -31.50 21.17
N ILE A 133 -5.39 -30.48 21.93
CA ILE A 133 -5.33 -29.09 21.49
C ILE A 133 -3.87 -28.68 21.25
N LEU A 134 -2.97 -29.00 22.18
CA LEU A 134 -1.56 -28.66 22.08
C LEU A 134 -0.91 -29.33 20.85
N LYS A 135 -1.15 -30.63 20.64
CA LYS A 135 -0.69 -31.36 19.46
C LYS A 135 -1.20 -30.73 18.16
N ASN A 136 -2.46 -30.30 18.12
CA ASN A 136 -3.02 -29.60 16.95
C ASN A 136 -2.34 -28.25 16.69
N GLN A 137 -2.04 -27.46 17.74
CA GLN A 137 -1.29 -26.21 17.59
C GLN A 137 0.13 -26.47 17.05
N ILE A 138 0.83 -27.47 17.61
CA ILE A 138 2.19 -27.85 17.21
C ILE A 138 2.23 -28.41 15.79
N LEU A 139 1.30 -29.29 15.43
CA LEU A 139 1.14 -29.77 14.06
C LEU A 139 0.99 -28.61 13.09
N LYS A 140 0.16 -27.62 13.45
CA LYS A 140 -0.02 -26.44 12.59
C LYS A 140 1.28 -25.64 12.46
N LEU A 141 1.96 -25.35 13.57
CA LEU A 141 3.22 -24.62 13.57
C LEU A 141 4.31 -25.32 12.74
N LYS A 142 4.47 -26.63 12.92
CA LYS A 142 5.40 -27.44 12.11
C LYS A 142 5.06 -27.39 10.63
N ASN A 143 3.77 -27.47 10.27
CA ASN A 143 3.33 -27.32 8.87
C ASN A 143 3.70 -25.95 8.27
N ILE A 144 3.50 -24.85 9.02
CA ILE A 144 3.88 -23.48 8.58
C ILE A 144 5.42 -23.36 8.42
N LEU A 145 6.15 -24.03 9.32
CA LEU A 145 7.61 -24.04 9.32
C LEU A 145 8.21 -25.00 8.28
N GLU A 146 7.39 -25.84 7.65
CA GLU A 146 7.80 -26.93 6.75
C GLU A 146 8.69 -27.96 7.44
N ASP A 147 8.42 -28.20 8.73
CA ASP A 147 9.07 -29.20 9.55
C ASP A 147 8.25 -30.51 9.53
N SER A 148 8.83 -31.57 8.94
CA SER A 148 8.18 -32.88 8.84
C SER A 148 8.37 -33.78 10.07
N THR A 149 8.98 -33.30 11.15
CA THR A 149 9.31 -34.09 12.35
C THR A 149 8.19 -34.10 13.41
N PHE A 150 6.93 -34.06 12.99
CA PHE A 150 5.81 -34.21 13.93
C PHE A 150 5.67 -35.68 14.35
N ASP A 151 5.55 -35.92 15.65
CA ASP A 151 5.41 -37.26 16.22
C ASP A 151 4.12 -37.32 17.05
N GLU A 152 3.15 -38.10 16.54
CA GLU A 152 1.86 -38.28 17.19
C GLU A 152 1.95 -38.96 18.56
N SER A 153 3.00 -39.76 18.79
CA SER A 153 3.22 -40.49 20.05
C SER A 153 3.91 -39.64 21.13
N LYS A 154 4.55 -38.53 20.74
CA LYS A 154 5.24 -37.64 21.67
C LYS A 154 4.23 -36.86 22.52
N ILE A 155 4.48 -36.79 23.83
CA ILE A 155 3.84 -35.80 24.70
C ILE A 155 4.55 -34.47 24.50
N TYR A 156 3.80 -33.46 24.10
CA TYR A 156 4.33 -32.11 23.91
C TYR A 156 4.04 -31.22 25.11
N THR A 157 4.87 -30.19 25.25
CA THR A 157 4.76 -29.17 26.28
C THR A 157 4.45 -27.80 25.66
N GLU A 158 3.96 -26.88 26.49
CA GLU A 158 3.81 -25.48 26.08
C GLU A 158 5.16 -24.84 25.70
N LEU A 159 6.27 -25.34 26.26
CA LEU A 159 7.62 -24.92 25.89
C LEU A 159 7.98 -25.33 24.45
N ASP A 160 7.71 -26.58 24.05
CA ASP A 160 7.91 -27.03 22.66
C ASP A 160 7.16 -26.13 21.66
N LYS A 161 5.94 -25.71 22.03
CA LYS A 161 5.12 -24.81 21.22
C LYS A 161 5.73 -23.42 21.12
N GLU A 162 6.17 -22.84 22.24
CA GLU A 162 6.75 -21.50 22.26
C GLU A 162 8.05 -21.42 21.45
N GLU A 163 8.87 -22.48 21.44
CA GLU A 163 10.05 -22.58 20.58
C GLU A 163 9.67 -22.46 19.09
N LEU A 164 8.66 -23.21 18.64
CA LEU A 164 8.17 -23.15 17.26
C LEU A 164 7.58 -21.78 16.92
N ILE A 165 6.84 -21.14 17.83
CA ILE A 165 6.33 -19.78 17.65
C ILE A 165 7.49 -18.80 17.45
N ASN A 166 8.56 -18.92 18.24
CA ASN A 166 9.72 -18.04 18.13
C ASN A 166 10.49 -18.25 16.82
N LEU A 167 10.61 -19.50 16.34
CA LEU A 167 11.14 -19.78 15.00
C LEU A 167 10.30 -19.11 13.91
N LEU A 168 8.97 -19.19 13.99
CA LEU A 168 8.07 -18.55 13.04
C LEU A 168 8.21 -17.03 13.06
N ARG A 169 8.22 -16.41 14.25
CA ARG A 169 8.44 -14.97 14.43
C ARG A 169 9.78 -14.54 13.81
N ASN A 170 10.83 -15.31 14.01
CA ASN A 170 12.15 -15.03 13.45
C ASN A 170 12.16 -15.11 11.92
N LYS A 171 11.55 -16.16 11.33
CA LYS A 171 11.37 -16.29 9.88
C LYS A 171 10.64 -15.07 9.30
N ARG A 172 9.56 -14.63 9.95
CA ARG A 172 8.78 -13.44 9.56
C ARG A 172 9.54 -12.13 9.73
N LYS A 173 10.34 -11.98 10.78
CA LYS A 173 11.23 -10.83 11.00
C LYS A 173 12.30 -10.71 9.92
N ILE A 174 12.80 -11.84 9.40
CA ILE A 174 13.72 -11.83 8.26
C ILE A 174 13.00 -11.34 7.00
N LEU A 175 11.80 -11.86 6.71
CA LEU A 175 10.97 -11.41 5.59
C LEU A 175 10.72 -9.90 5.63
N THR A 176 10.31 -9.34 6.78
CA THR A 176 10.07 -7.88 6.89
C THR A 176 11.34 -7.07 6.66
N LYS A 177 12.50 -7.55 7.13
CA LYS A 177 13.81 -6.93 6.80
C LYS A 177 14.11 -6.98 5.31
N VAL A 178 13.81 -8.10 4.64
CA VAL A 178 13.99 -8.26 3.18
C VAL A 178 13.09 -7.29 2.42
N ILE A 179 11.82 -7.15 2.81
CA ILE A 179 10.87 -6.17 2.24
C ILE A 179 11.45 -4.76 2.34
N LYS A 180 11.90 -4.34 3.53
CA LYS A 180 12.45 -3.00 3.78
C LYS A 180 13.73 -2.71 3.00
N LYS A 181 14.58 -3.71 2.78
CA LYS A 181 15.82 -3.57 1.99
C LYS A 181 15.56 -3.58 0.49
N SER A 182 14.44 -4.14 0.05
CA SER A 182 14.11 -4.23 -1.37
C SER A 182 13.89 -2.85 -1.99
N LYS A 183 14.15 -2.75 -3.31
CA LYS A 183 13.83 -1.57 -4.11
C LYS A 183 12.40 -1.64 -4.69
N ILE A 184 11.60 -2.55 -4.17
CA ILE A 184 10.21 -2.72 -4.56
C ILE A 184 9.38 -1.70 -3.79
N GLU A 185 8.66 -0.87 -4.52
CA GLU A 185 7.77 0.14 -3.96
C GLU A 185 6.35 -0.43 -3.87
N MET A 186 5.71 -0.26 -2.71
CA MET A 186 4.37 -0.81 -2.47
C MET A 186 3.34 0.33 -2.47
N VAL A 187 2.28 0.15 -3.24
CA VAL A 187 1.14 1.07 -3.35
C VAL A 187 -0.11 0.36 -2.85
N ALA A 188 -0.94 1.06 -2.08
CA ALA A 188 -2.20 0.52 -1.60
C ALA A 188 -3.38 0.90 -2.49
N LEU A 189 -4.17 -0.12 -2.85
CA LEU A 189 -5.39 0.02 -3.63
C LEU A 189 -6.61 0.20 -2.72
N ILE A 190 -7.27 1.35 -2.85
CA ILE A 190 -8.51 1.69 -2.17
C ILE A 190 -9.66 1.72 -3.19
N LYS A 191 -10.32 0.58 -3.37
CA LYS A 191 -11.47 0.44 -4.28
C LYS A 191 -12.74 1.14 -3.77
N ASN A 192 -12.94 1.14 -2.46
CA ASN A 192 -14.16 1.62 -1.81
C ASN A 192 -13.82 2.67 -0.74
N PRO A 193 -13.59 3.93 -1.13
CA PRO A 193 -13.10 4.98 -0.23
C PRO A 193 -14.15 5.47 0.79
N TYR A 194 -15.41 5.03 0.66
CA TYR A 194 -16.54 5.38 1.54
C TYR A 194 -17.07 4.21 2.37
N LYS A 195 -16.57 2.99 2.16
CA LYS A 195 -17.06 1.81 2.90
C LYS A 195 -16.74 1.98 4.38
N LYS A 196 -17.75 1.96 5.26
CA LYS A 196 -17.53 1.96 6.71
C LYS A 196 -16.66 0.76 7.08
N ILE A 197 -15.57 1.01 7.79
CA ILE A 197 -14.73 -0.03 8.39
C ILE A 197 -15.23 -0.20 9.81
N ASP A 198 -15.56 -1.43 10.20
CA ASP A 198 -15.85 -1.75 11.59
C ASP A 198 -14.58 -1.51 12.42
N LYS A 199 -14.47 -0.33 13.04
CA LYS A 199 -13.37 -0.02 13.95
C LYS A 199 -13.63 -0.73 15.27
N ILE A 200 -12.72 -1.61 15.68
CA ILE A 200 -12.52 -1.89 17.11
C ILE A 200 -12.08 -0.56 17.75
N LYS A 201 -12.92 -0.04 18.65
CA LYS A 201 -12.76 1.27 19.29
C LYS A 201 -11.46 1.32 20.10
N ARG A 202 -10.53 2.19 19.71
CA ARG A 202 -9.67 2.92 20.65
C ARG A 202 -9.61 4.38 20.19
N LYS A 203 -10.55 5.19 20.72
CA LYS A 203 -10.52 6.65 20.57
C LYS A 203 -9.58 7.20 21.64
N TYR A 204 -8.37 7.60 21.26
CA TYR A 204 -7.69 8.66 21.98
C TYR A 204 -8.10 9.97 21.29
N TYR A 205 -8.81 10.82 22.03
CA TYR A 205 -9.16 12.16 21.58
C TYR A 205 -7.89 13.00 21.55
N THR A 206 -7.37 13.32 20.37
CA THR A 206 -6.51 14.50 20.20
C THR A 206 -7.42 15.65 19.76
N LYS A 207 -7.54 16.68 20.60
CA LYS A 207 -8.27 17.92 20.27
C LYS A 207 -7.41 18.75 19.33
N ASP A 208 -7.37 18.36 18.07
CA ASP A 208 -6.90 19.24 17.00
C ASP A 208 -8.14 19.85 16.33
N ILE A 209 -8.25 21.19 16.38
CA ILE A 209 -9.30 21.93 15.67
C ILE A 209 -8.97 21.84 14.17
N ASN A 210 -9.51 20.82 13.50
CA ASN A 210 -9.49 20.75 12.04
C ASN A 210 -10.69 21.53 11.51
N LEU A 211 -10.43 22.58 10.74
CA LEU A 211 -11.40 23.19 9.84
C LEU A 211 -11.80 22.12 8.81
N ASN A 212 -12.79 21.29 9.16
CA ASN A 212 -13.11 20.11 8.39
C ASN A 212 -13.82 20.51 7.09
N VAL A 213 -13.11 20.37 5.98
CA VAL A 213 -13.75 20.16 4.68
C VAL A 213 -14.71 18.96 4.82
N LYS A 214 -15.98 19.18 4.52
CA LYS A 214 -17.02 18.15 4.64
C LYS A 214 -16.78 17.07 3.57
N THR A 215 -16.29 15.91 4.00
CA THR A 215 -16.00 14.75 3.14
C THR A 215 -16.44 13.47 3.84
N ASP A 216 -16.97 12.52 3.05
CA ASP A 216 -17.36 11.19 3.53
C ASP A 216 -16.21 10.17 3.45
N LEU A 217 -15.02 10.60 3.00
CA LEU A 217 -13.86 9.72 2.89
C LEU A 217 -13.52 9.11 4.25
N ARG A 218 -13.20 7.81 4.24
CA ARG A 218 -12.76 7.13 5.45
C ARG A 218 -11.51 7.81 6.03
N GLU A 219 -11.48 7.94 7.35
CA GLU A 219 -10.37 8.57 8.08
C GLU A 219 -9.03 7.85 7.91
N ASP A 220 -9.04 6.52 7.71
CA ASP A 220 -7.81 5.73 7.54
C ASP A 220 -7.07 6.11 6.26
N ILE A 221 -7.78 6.55 5.22
CA ILE A 221 -7.19 7.02 3.95
C ILE A 221 -6.35 8.28 4.18
N LYS A 222 -6.84 9.20 5.02
CA LYS A 222 -6.15 10.47 5.33
C LYS A 222 -4.83 10.25 6.05
N LYS A 223 -4.76 9.20 6.89
CA LYS A 223 -3.60 8.87 7.72
C LYS A 223 -2.76 7.72 7.19
N TYR A 224 -3.06 7.23 5.98
CA TYR A 224 -2.35 6.10 5.43
C TYR A 224 -0.89 6.48 5.13
N LYS A 225 0.06 5.54 5.30
CA LYS A 225 1.50 5.83 5.23
C LYS A 225 2.18 5.48 3.90
N TYR A 226 1.55 4.61 3.11
CA TYR A 226 2.07 4.20 1.80
C TYR A 226 1.40 5.00 0.69
N PRO A 227 2.07 5.18 -0.47
CA PRO A 227 1.40 5.67 -1.67
C PRO A 227 0.07 4.96 -1.91
N ILE A 228 -0.93 5.70 -2.38
CA ILE A 228 -2.29 5.17 -2.54
C ILE A 228 -2.79 5.36 -3.97
N LEU A 229 -3.47 4.34 -4.48
CA LEU A 229 -4.38 4.43 -5.63
C LEU A 229 -5.81 4.38 -5.11
N ILE A 230 -6.57 5.44 -5.36
CA ILE A 230 -7.98 5.52 -4.96
C ILE A 230 -8.86 5.37 -6.21
N GLU A 231 -9.82 4.44 -6.14
CA GLU A 231 -10.86 4.28 -7.15
C GLU A 231 -12.22 4.73 -6.61
N ASN A 232 -13.18 4.94 -7.52
CA ASN A 232 -14.59 5.22 -7.19
C ASN A 232 -14.76 6.44 -6.25
N LEU A 233 -13.95 7.48 -6.46
CA LEU A 233 -14.13 8.77 -5.79
C LEU A 233 -15.34 9.51 -6.37
N LYS A 234 -16.11 10.17 -5.50
CA LYS A 234 -17.09 11.18 -5.90
C LYS A 234 -16.34 12.38 -6.49
N ASP A 235 -16.90 13.03 -7.51
CA ASP A 235 -16.30 14.20 -8.15
C ASP A 235 -15.98 15.34 -7.17
N SER A 236 -16.80 15.51 -6.13
CA SER A 236 -16.55 16.50 -5.07
C SER A 236 -15.25 16.19 -4.34
N ASP A 237 -15.04 14.95 -3.90
CA ASP A 237 -13.82 14.54 -3.19
C ASP A 237 -12.61 14.48 -4.12
N PHE A 238 -12.82 14.12 -5.39
CA PHE A 238 -11.76 14.20 -6.41
C PHE A 238 -11.20 15.62 -6.49
N LYS A 239 -12.06 16.64 -6.65
CA LYS A 239 -11.64 18.05 -6.72
C LYS A 239 -10.92 18.49 -5.44
N LEU A 240 -11.48 18.13 -4.28
CA LEU A 240 -10.89 18.47 -2.98
C LEU A 240 -9.50 17.84 -2.78
N ILE A 241 -9.27 16.62 -3.25
CA ILE A 241 -7.95 15.98 -3.19
C ILE A 241 -7.00 16.61 -4.23
N SER A 242 -7.44 16.81 -5.48
CA SER A 242 -6.63 17.41 -6.54
C SER A 242 -6.13 18.81 -6.17
N ASN A 243 -7.00 19.63 -5.55
CA ASN A 243 -6.65 20.95 -5.05
C ASN A 243 -5.93 20.92 -3.69
N SER A 244 -5.69 19.74 -3.12
CA SER A 244 -5.15 19.50 -1.77
C SER A 244 -5.85 20.32 -0.67
N GLU A 245 -7.17 20.43 -0.78
CA GLU A 245 -8.05 20.95 0.26
C GLU A 245 -8.30 19.88 1.34
N ILE A 246 -8.17 18.59 0.97
CA ILE A 246 -8.10 17.48 1.92
C ILE A 246 -6.63 17.11 2.16
N ASN A 247 -6.20 17.26 3.42
CA ASN A 247 -4.86 16.84 3.82
C ASN A 247 -4.78 15.30 3.89
N LEU A 248 -4.02 14.71 2.97
CA LEU A 248 -3.63 13.30 2.99
C LEU A 248 -2.16 13.25 3.41
N ASN A 249 -1.82 12.43 4.39
CA ASN A 249 -0.43 12.29 4.87
C ASN A 249 0.52 11.67 3.83
N ASN A 250 0.02 11.23 2.68
CA ASN A 250 0.80 10.59 1.62
C ASN A 250 1.33 11.60 0.62
N LYS A 251 2.65 11.53 0.38
CA LYS A 251 3.29 12.32 -0.68
C LYS A 251 2.91 11.88 -2.09
N ILE A 252 2.48 10.64 -2.29
CA ILE A 252 2.15 10.11 -3.61
C ILE A 252 0.71 9.59 -3.58
N ILE A 253 -0.13 10.21 -4.39
CA ILE A 253 -1.55 9.92 -4.48
C ILE A 253 -1.87 9.68 -5.95
N ILE A 254 -2.60 8.62 -6.24
CA ILE A 254 -3.02 8.26 -7.59
C ILE A 254 -4.54 8.20 -7.59
N LEU A 255 -5.17 8.97 -8.47
CA LEU A 255 -6.61 9.12 -8.55
C LEU A 255 -7.10 8.50 -9.85
N LYS A 256 -7.81 7.37 -9.74
CA LYS A 256 -8.52 6.81 -10.88
C LYS A 256 -9.76 7.66 -11.15
N ASN A 257 -9.87 8.13 -12.38
CA ASN A 257 -10.96 8.97 -12.85
C ASN A 257 -11.16 8.76 -14.36
N SER A 258 -12.27 9.25 -14.93
CA SER A 258 -12.57 9.10 -16.36
C SER A 258 -12.18 10.32 -17.21
N LYS A 259 -11.73 11.41 -16.59
CA LYS A 259 -11.50 12.69 -17.28
C LYS A 259 -10.04 12.92 -17.61
N TYR A 260 -9.17 12.93 -16.60
CA TYR A 260 -7.78 13.33 -16.71
C TYR A 260 -6.79 12.16 -16.70
N VAL A 261 -5.72 12.33 -17.47
CA VAL A 261 -4.46 11.57 -17.38
C VAL A 261 -3.30 12.55 -17.19
N GLY A 262 -2.31 12.17 -16.39
CA GLY A 262 -1.11 12.97 -16.15
C GLY A 262 -0.89 13.19 -14.66
N TYR A 263 -0.51 14.40 -14.25
CA TYR A 263 -0.21 14.69 -12.86
C TYR A 263 -0.27 16.17 -12.52
N ASP A 264 -0.36 16.41 -11.22
CA ASP A 264 -0.18 17.70 -10.58
C ASP A 264 0.79 17.58 -9.39
N TYR A 265 1.30 18.71 -8.91
CA TYR A 265 2.13 18.80 -7.73
C TYR A 265 1.70 19.98 -6.87
N TYR A 266 1.28 19.70 -5.63
CA TYR A 266 0.79 20.74 -4.74
C TYR A 266 1.16 20.45 -3.29
N LYS A 267 1.67 21.47 -2.57
CA LYS A 267 2.11 21.38 -1.15
C LYS A 267 2.97 20.15 -0.83
N GLY A 268 3.83 19.72 -1.76
CA GLY A 268 4.71 18.57 -1.55
C GLY A 268 4.10 17.20 -1.89
N ASN A 269 2.84 17.17 -2.33
CA ASN A 269 2.15 15.97 -2.78
C ASN A 269 2.19 15.86 -4.31
N TYR A 270 2.57 14.69 -4.79
CA TYR A 270 2.50 14.28 -6.19
C TYR A 270 1.16 13.58 -6.42
N ILE A 271 0.31 14.19 -7.25
CA ILE A 271 -1.03 13.68 -7.57
C ILE A 271 -1.01 13.19 -9.00
N PHE A 272 -1.17 11.88 -9.21
CA PHE A 272 -1.22 11.28 -10.54
C PHE A 272 -2.67 10.96 -10.93
N TYR A 273 -3.04 11.29 -12.16
CA TYR A 273 -4.36 11.01 -12.72
C TYR A 273 -4.27 9.80 -13.66
N TYR A 274 -5.18 8.84 -13.48
CA TYR A 274 -5.22 7.60 -14.24
C TYR A 274 -6.64 7.29 -14.73
N GLY A 275 -6.78 6.78 -15.96
CA GLY A 275 -8.04 6.28 -16.52
C GLY A 275 -8.81 7.27 -17.41
N GLY A 276 -8.39 8.54 -17.45
CA GLY A 276 -9.01 9.57 -18.28
C GLY A 276 -8.40 9.73 -19.67
N VAL A 277 -8.90 10.70 -20.42
CA VAL A 277 -8.53 10.99 -21.82
C VAL A 277 -7.91 12.38 -21.99
N GLU A 278 -8.29 13.36 -21.17
CA GLU A 278 -7.76 14.71 -21.20
C GLU A 278 -6.38 14.75 -20.54
N LYS A 279 -5.38 15.24 -21.27
CA LYS A 279 -4.02 15.39 -20.75
C LYS A 279 -3.96 16.57 -19.80
N HIS A 280 -3.51 16.33 -18.58
CA HIS A 280 -3.24 17.34 -17.56
C HIS A 280 -1.86 17.10 -16.98
N TYR A 281 -0.88 17.87 -17.45
CA TYR A 281 0.49 17.84 -16.94
C TYR A 281 0.83 19.23 -16.41
N LEU A 282 1.17 19.33 -15.12
CA LEU A 282 1.65 20.59 -14.57
C LEU A 282 2.90 21.11 -15.31
N TYR A 283 3.79 20.20 -15.73
CA TYR A 283 4.95 20.53 -16.57
C TYR A 283 4.89 19.75 -17.89
N ASN A 284 4.58 20.45 -18.99
CA ASN A 284 4.39 19.87 -20.32
C ASN A 284 5.63 19.13 -20.89
N ASP A 285 6.83 19.44 -20.38
CA ASP A 285 8.08 18.79 -20.81
C ASP A 285 8.29 17.38 -20.19
N TYR A 286 7.42 16.97 -19.27
CA TYR A 286 7.50 15.69 -18.57
C TYR A 286 6.17 14.97 -18.73
N ASN A 287 6.07 14.07 -19.71
CA ASN A 287 4.85 13.31 -19.98
C ASN A 287 4.85 12.02 -19.15
N ILE A 288 4.44 12.12 -17.89
CA ILE A 288 4.44 10.99 -16.95
C ILE A 288 3.04 10.40 -16.89
N ASN A 289 2.90 9.15 -17.32
CA ASN A 289 1.61 8.46 -17.36
C ASN A 289 1.61 7.23 -16.47
N VAL A 290 0.51 7.02 -15.74
CA VAL A 290 0.31 5.82 -14.94
C VAL A 290 -0.31 4.72 -15.81
N ILE A 291 0.22 3.50 -15.71
CA ILE A 291 -0.30 2.31 -16.38
C ILE A 291 -0.60 1.27 -15.31
N TYR A 292 -1.80 0.72 -15.34
CA TYR A 292 -2.21 -0.39 -14.48
C TYR A 292 -2.05 -1.72 -15.22
N LYS A 293 -1.47 -2.74 -14.57
CA LYS A 293 -1.36 -4.10 -15.12
C LYS A 293 -1.63 -5.16 -14.04
N ASP A 294 -2.57 -6.06 -14.30
CA ASP A 294 -2.72 -7.26 -13.48
C ASP A 294 -1.62 -8.27 -13.83
N VAL A 295 -0.79 -8.65 -12.86
CA VAL A 295 0.34 -9.58 -13.06
C VAL A 295 0.49 -10.57 -11.92
N THR A 296 1.35 -11.57 -12.12
CA THR A 296 1.78 -12.49 -11.05
C THR A 296 3.23 -12.21 -10.68
N LEU A 297 3.60 -12.55 -9.44
CA LEU A 297 5.00 -12.43 -8.96
C LEU A 297 6.01 -13.11 -9.92
N ARG A 298 5.64 -14.25 -10.50
CA ARG A 298 6.50 -14.98 -11.46
C ARG A 298 6.72 -14.20 -12.76
N LYS A 299 5.67 -13.56 -13.29
CA LYS A 299 5.79 -12.72 -14.49
C LYS A 299 6.63 -11.47 -14.19
N LEU A 300 6.38 -10.85 -13.04
CA LEU A 300 7.08 -9.64 -12.64
C LEU A 300 8.60 -9.88 -12.50
N LEU A 301 9.04 -11.03 -11.98
CA LEU A 301 10.50 -11.35 -11.94
C LEU A 301 11.18 -11.24 -13.30
N ARG A 302 10.51 -11.65 -14.38
CA ARG A 302 11.12 -11.69 -15.72
C ARG A 302 11.27 -10.30 -16.33
N ASN A 303 10.28 -9.44 -16.16
CA ASN A 303 10.22 -8.15 -16.83
C ASN A 303 9.95 -7.05 -15.79
N SER A 304 10.87 -6.10 -15.63
CA SER A 304 10.61 -4.83 -14.94
C SER A 304 10.34 -3.76 -16.00
N GLU A 305 9.35 -2.92 -15.78
CA GLU A 305 8.95 -1.89 -16.73
C GLU A 305 8.59 -0.60 -16.02
N GLY A 306 8.92 0.52 -16.67
CA GLY A 306 8.57 1.85 -16.18
C GLY A 306 9.54 2.42 -15.15
N ILE A 307 9.27 3.66 -14.77
CA ILE A 307 10.02 4.38 -13.76
C ILE A 307 9.35 4.21 -12.38
N THR A 308 10.16 4.06 -11.34
CA THR A 308 9.68 4.02 -9.96
C THR A 308 9.45 5.42 -9.38
N PHE A 309 8.73 5.55 -8.26
CA PHE A 309 8.57 6.86 -7.63
C PHE A 309 9.91 7.38 -7.12
N LYS A 310 10.75 6.56 -6.49
CA LYS A 310 12.08 6.99 -6.02
C LYS A 310 12.95 7.56 -7.14
N GLU A 311 12.93 6.96 -8.31
CA GLU A 311 13.64 7.48 -9.48
C GLU A 311 13.05 8.80 -9.98
N LEU A 312 11.72 8.93 -9.92
CA LEU A 312 11.01 10.11 -10.38
C LEU A 312 11.21 11.32 -9.46
N ILE A 313 11.08 11.16 -8.15
CA ILE A 313 11.01 12.27 -7.18
C ILE A 313 12.27 12.42 -6.31
N GLY A 314 13.16 11.43 -6.33
CA GLY A 314 14.34 11.36 -5.46
C GLY A 314 13.95 10.94 -4.04
N GLY A 315 14.57 9.86 -3.54
CA GLY A 315 14.35 9.33 -2.21
C GLY A 315 15.47 8.45 -1.72
#